data_AF-A0A0F9LEB0-F1
#
_entry.id   AF-A0A0F9LEB0-F1
#
_cell.length_a   1.000
_cell.length_b   1.000
_cell.length_c   1.000
_cell.angle_alpha   90.00
_cell.angle_beta   90.00
_cell.angle_gamma   90.00
#
_symmetry.space_group_name_H-M   'P 1'
#
loop_
_entity.id
_entity.type
_entity.pdbx_description
1 polymer ?
#
loop_
_entity_poly.entity_id
_entity_poly.type
_entity_poly.pdbx_seq_one_letter_code
_entity_poly.pdbx_strand_id
1 'polypeptide(L)'
;MAEKEKEITEDVIDVDAKIADAVAPAVAAALKADREAVAQAEADEKEAAKAQLDLLANAATEAATEANAEMRERFGVPEDVEDDKLDEWIAGQNKAKGRPLAPSSGAPEADSTRISVGSEFDHVDTFDLALRYETMKTFGGQPSDRFLGALADRAQKMAGEEDTLYIKNGQAVKVPAIDWAAVKPVPLTTEELRAENGRPGADKTSDVISKHGYEQFRKVAQKTELMFSTDAGFGDEWVPTLMNAQLWRTVRLNAAVLGLFEQFEMPSQPYVLPTESTDPTIYKVPEATAQSQMAATAPSFIDSKIGTAAITFSAGKMGALSYWSEEQEEDGIIAFEPQIRDQYGLAIAHGIDEILISGDETTATANIVNDGATQAATSRFLVLDGLRHQPLVTTTADKRDAGALTIDDFGATAALLGTAGKWGLNPADLVWLMDGGVWHKARLLGEVLTQDKFGAMATVFNGQLGSLFGSPIIVSENYALTAADGNIDNSGGSNTKGSFLCVNKRFVKVGWRRRPRIRVERLPFSDAAYIVGSARFDIGFKEAGGVAASYNVTV
;
A
#
# COMPACT_ATOMS: atom_id res chain seq x y z
N MET A 1 -45.73 23.62 44.23
CA MET A 1 -44.33 23.33 43.83
C MET A 1 -44.28 22.74 42.42
N ALA A 2 -45.09 21.73 42.10
CA ALA A 2 -45.19 21.17 40.74
C ALA A 2 -45.58 22.17 39.62
N GLU A 3 -46.35 23.22 39.94
CA GLU A 3 -46.78 24.22 38.95
C GLU A 3 -45.67 25.23 38.61
N LYS A 4 -44.80 25.55 39.59
CA LYS A 4 -43.63 26.41 39.39
C LYS A 4 -42.49 25.72 38.65
N GLU A 5 -42.31 24.41 38.84
CA GLU A 5 -41.32 23.65 38.07
C GLU A 5 -41.72 23.54 36.59
N LYS A 6 -43.01 23.44 36.29
CA LYS A 6 -43.51 23.38 34.91
C LYS A 6 -43.28 24.69 34.14
N GLU A 7 -43.54 25.82 34.79
CA GLU A 7 -43.34 27.17 34.23
C GLU A 7 -41.86 27.47 33.94
N ILE A 8 -40.95 27.06 34.83
CA ILE A 8 -39.50 27.22 34.62
C ILE A 8 -38.98 26.34 33.47
N THR A 9 -39.58 25.15 33.29
CA THR A 9 -39.14 24.23 32.23
C THR A 9 -39.61 24.69 30.84
N GLU A 10 -40.81 25.25 30.74
CA GLU A 10 -41.31 25.85 29.49
C GLU A 10 -40.51 27.11 29.11
N ASP A 11 -40.17 27.96 30.07
CA ASP A 11 -39.36 29.17 29.81
C ASP A 11 -37.93 28.85 29.32
N VAL A 12 -37.29 27.78 29.81
CA VAL A 12 -35.93 27.40 29.37
C VAL A 12 -35.93 26.84 27.95
N ILE A 13 -36.93 26.03 27.59
CA ILE A 13 -37.08 25.48 26.23
C ILE A 13 -37.31 26.60 25.21
N ASP A 14 -38.07 27.63 25.61
CA ASP A 14 -38.40 28.77 24.75
C ASP A 14 -37.22 29.75 24.58
N VAL A 15 -36.25 29.74 25.50
CA VAL A 15 -34.98 30.49 25.39
C VAL A 15 -34.00 29.77 24.47
N ASP A 16 -33.85 28.45 24.59
CA ASP A 16 -32.96 27.67 23.73
C ASP A 16 -33.43 27.67 22.26
N ALA A 17 -34.74 27.62 22.02
CA ALA A 17 -35.31 27.76 20.68
C ALA A 17 -35.01 29.13 20.05
N LYS A 18 -35.08 30.22 20.83
CA LYS A 18 -34.76 31.59 20.37
C LYS A 18 -33.27 31.78 20.10
N ILE A 19 -32.39 31.10 20.82
CA ILE A 19 -30.94 31.12 20.58
C ILE A 19 -30.61 30.33 19.31
N ALA A 20 -31.23 29.17 19.09
CA ALA A 20 -31.03 28.37 17.88
C ALA A 20 -31.46 29.09 16.60
N ASP A 21 -32.62 29.77 16.61
CA ASP A 21 -33.12 30.55 15.48
C ASP A 21 -32.25 31.79 15.18
N ALA A 22 -31.57 32.34 16.19
CA ALA A 22 -30.68 33.49 16.01
C ALA A 22 -29.29 33.10 15.47
N VAL A 23 -28.78 31.92 15.81
CA VAL A 23 -27.40 31.48 15.50
C VAL A 23 -27.31 30.76 14.14
N ALA A 24 -28.34 29.99 13.75
CA ALA A 24 -28.36 29.25 12.50
C ALA A 24 -28.10 30.10 11.22
N PRO A 25 -28.71 31.28 11.02
CA PRO A 25 -28.46 32.09 9.83
C PRO A 25 -27.05 32.70 9.80
N ALA A 26 -26.44 32.97 10.96
CA ALA A 26 -25.08 33.51 11.05
C ALA A 26 -24.02 32.46 10.65
N VAL A 27 -24.19 31.21 11.07
CA VAL A 27 -23.30 30.09 10.71
C VAL A 27 -23.42 29.76 9.21
N ALA A 28 -24.63 29.79 8.66
CA ALA A 28 -24.86 29.58 7.22
C ALA A 28 -24.22 30.69 6.37
N ALA A 29 -24.24 31.95 6.83
CA ALA A 29 -23.58 33.06 6.15
C ALA A 29 -22.05 32.92 6.18
N ALA A 30 -21.46 32.48 7.30
CA ALA A 30 -20.02 32.25 7.41
C ALA A 30 -19.53 31.13 6.48
N LEU A 31 -20.25 29.99 6.43
CA LEU A 31 -19.92 28.88 5.52
C LEU A 31 -20.02 29.26 4.04
N LYS A 32 -20.94 30.18 3.69
CA LYS A 32 -21.06 30.69 2.33
C LYS A 32 -19.88 31.61 1.96
N ALA A 33 -19.46 32.48 2.88
CA ALA A 33 -18.31 33.35 2.69
C ALA A 33 -17.00 32.57 2.51
N ASP A 34 -16.78 31.51 3.30
CA ASP A 34 -15.60 30.64 3.17
C ASP A 34 -15.57 29.92 1.81
N ARG A 35 -16.72 29.45 1.31
CA ARG A 35 -16.81 28.83 -0.02
C ARG A 35 -16.53 29.81 -1.15
N GLU A 36 -17.00 31.05 -1.03
CA GLU A 36 -16.74 32.11 -2.01
C GLU A 36 -15.25 32.52 -2.02
N ALA A 37 -14.59 32.54 -0.86
CA ALA A 37 -13.16 32.81 -0.75
C ALA A 37 -12.28 31.71 -1.39
N VAL A 38 -12.62 30.43 -1.18
CA VAL A 38 -11.91 29.31 -1.80
C VAL A 38 -12.07 29.34 -3.33
N ALA A 39 -13.27 29.68 -3.83
CA ALA A 39 -13.50 29.78 -5.27
C ALA A 39 -12.73 30.94 -5.94
N GLN A 40 -12.51 32.05 -5.23
CA GLN A 40 -11.67 33.14 -5.71
C GLN A 40 -10.19 32.77 -5.77
N ALA A 41 -9.67 32.08 -4.73
CA ALA A 41 -8.28 31.62 -4.72
C ALA A 41 -7.97 30.64 -5.88
N GLU A 42 -8.88 29.72 -6.19
CA GLU A 42 -8.72 28.82 -7.34
C GLU A 42 -8.78 29.53 -8.70
N ALA A 43 -9.46 30.67 -8.79
CA ALA A 43 -9.51 31.49 -10.01
C ALA A 43 -8.20 32.26 -10.22
N ASP A 44 -7.66 32.85 -9.15
CA ASP A 44 -6.39 33.58 -9.17
C ASP A 44 -5.21 32.65 -9.54
N GLU A 45 -5.21 31.41 -9.03
CA GLU A 45 -4.20 30.41 -9.37
C GLU A 45 -4.23 30.02 -10.86
N LYS A 46 -5.42 29.90 -11.45
CA LYS A 46 -5.58 29.61 -12.87
C LYS A 46 -5.14 30.77 -13.77
N GLU A 47 -5.35 32.01 -13.34
CA GLU A 47 -4.88 33.19 -14.07
C GLU A 47 -3.35 33.30 -14.03
N ALA A 48 -2.73 33.02 -12.88
CA ALA A 48 -1.27 32.98 -12.74
C ALA A 48 -0.63 31.88 -13.62
N ALA A 49 -1.23 30.70 -13.68
CA ALA A 49 -0.76 29.61 -14.54
C ALA A 49 -0.82 29.97 -16.03
N LYS A 50 -1.88 30.69 -16.46
CA LYS A 50 -2.00 31.16 -17.85
C LYS A 50 -0.94 32.20 -18.20
N ALA A 51 -0.66 33.13 -17.29
CA ALA A 51 0.38 34.14 -17.49
C ALA A 51 1.80 33.52 -17.63
N GLN A 52 2.10 32.46 -16.88
CA GLN A 52 3.36 31.73 -17.04
C GLN A 52 3.47 31.04 -18.40
N LEU A 53 2.36 30.47 -18.90
CA LEU A 53 2.34 29.79 -20.19
C LEU A 53 2.55 30.75 -21.36
N ASP A 54 1.98 31.95 -21.30
CA ASP A 54 2.21 33.01 -22.30
C ASP A 54 3.67 33.51 -22.28
N LEU A 55 4.31 33.55 -21.10
CA LEU A 55 5.72 33.93 -20.96
C LEU A 55 6.67 32.90 -21.59
N LEU A 56 6.37 31.60 -21.39
CA LEU A 56 7.11 30.49 -22.01
C LEU A 56 6.94 30.47 -23.54
N ALA A 57 5.75 30.77 -24.05
CA ALA A 57 5.50 30.86 -25.48
C ALA A 57 6.32 31.97 -26.15
N ASN A 58 6.41 33.15 -25.51
CA ASN A 58 7.23 34.26 -26.02
C ASN A 58 8.73 33.91 -26.01
N ALA A 59 9.23 33.26 -24.96
CA ALA A 59 10.63 32.80 -24.88
C ALA A 59 10.97 31.78 -25.99
N ALA A 60 10.04 30.88 -26.32
CA ALA A 60 10.22 29.92 -27.41
C ALA A 60 10.30 30.60 -28.79
N THR A 61 9.52 31.68 -29.01
CA THR A 61 9.60 32.45 -30.26
C THR A 61 10.92 33.21 -30.39
N GLU A 62 11.45 33.78 -29.30
CA GLU A 62 12.75 34.45 -29.30
C GLU A 62 13.89 33.47 -29.61
N ALA A 63 13.89 32.28 -28.99
CA ALA A 63 14.88 31.24 -29.27
C ALA A 63 14.86 30.74 -30.73
N ALA A 64 13.68 30.65 -31.35
CA ALA A 64 13.56 30.28 -32.76
C ALA A 64 14.13 31.35 -33.70
N THR A 65 13.94 32.65 -33.38
CA THR A 65 14.52 33.74 -34.16
C THR A 65 16.05 33.79 -34.07
N GLU A 66 16.62 33.49 -32.90
CA GLU A 66 18.07 33.44 -32.70
C GLU A 66 18.72 32.27 -33.46
N ALA A 67 18.11 31.07 -33.41
CA ALA A 67 18.59 29.90 -34.15
C ALA A 67 18.56 30.11 -35.68
N ASN A 68 17.53 30.80 -36.20
CA ASN A 68 17.44 31.14 -37.62
C ASN A 68 18.53 32.15 -38.03
N ALA A 69 18.85 33.12 -37.18
CA ALA A 69 19.93 34.08 -37.44
C ALA A 69 21.31 33.39 -37.55
N GLU A 70 21.62 32.45 -36.64
CA GLU A 70 22.87 31.67 -36.68
C GLU A 70 22.98 30.80 -37.94
N MET A 71 21.88 30.17 -38.37
CA MET A 71 21.84 29.35 -39.59
C MET A 71 22.10 30.19 -40.84
N ARG A 72 21.61 31.43 -40.90
CA ARG A 72 21.83 32.35 -42.02
C ARG A 72 23.28 32.80 -42.14
N GLU A 73 23.94 33.08 -41.00
CA GLU A 73 25.36 33.44 -40.98
C GLU A 73 26.26 32.27 -41.42
N ARG A 74 25.95 31.04 -40.94
CA ARG A 74 26.76 29.84 -41.21
C ARG A 74 26.75 29.40 -42.68
N PHE A 75 25.64 29.59 -43.38
CA PHE A 75 25.47 29.15 -44.77
C PHE A 75 25.53 30.29 -45.80
N GLY A 76 25.78 31.53 -45.37
CA GLY A 76 25.94 32.70 -46.26
C GLY A 76 24.69 33.00 -47.07
N VAL A 77 23.51 32.88 -46.44
CA VAL A 77 22.22 32.96 -47.13
C VAL A 77 21.88 34.42 -47.47
N PRO A 78 21.45 34.73 -48.71
CA PRO A 78 21.00 36.07 -49.09
C PRO A 78 19.84 36.61 -48.23
N GLU A 79 19.81 37.93 -48.01
CA GLU A 79 18.87 38.61 -47.08
C GLU A 79 17.41 38.59 -47.58
N ASP A 80 17.18 38.26 -48.85
CA ASP A 80 15.86 38.23 -49.50
C ASP A 80 15.07 36.92 -49.34
N VAL A 81 15.63 35.92 -48.64
CA VAL A 81 14.94 34.64 -48.34
C VAL A 81 14.11 34.75 -47.06
N GLU A 82 12.81 34.44 -47.09
CA GLU A 82 11.98 34.44 -45.86
C GLU A 82 12.36 33.26 -44.93
N ASP A 83 12.31 33.46 -43.60
CA ASP A 83 12.78 32.47 -42.60
C ASP A 83 12.08 31.10 -42.72
N ASP A 84 10.82 31.09 -43.12
CA ASP A 84 9.99 29.89 -43.32
C ASP A 84 10.40 29.06 -44.54
N LYS A 85 11.29 29.57 -45.41
CA LYS A 85 11.76 28.88 -46.64
C LYS A 85 13.27 28.61 -46.65
N LEU A 86 13.94 28.83 -45.53
CA LEU A 86 15.39 28.70 -45.41
C LEU A 86 15.87 27.26 -45.68
N ASP A 87 15.15 26.27 -45.15
CA ASP A 87 15.49 24.84 -45.29
C ASP A 87 15.37 24.34 -46.73
N GLU A 88 14.39 24.85 -47.49
CA GLU A 88 14.18 24.46 -48.89
C GLU A 88 15.28 25.00 -49.80
N TRP A 89 15.78 26.21 -49.54
CA TRP A 89 16.88 26.80 -50.30
C TRP A 89 18.19 26.02 -50.12
N ILE A 90 18.51 25.63 -48.89
CA ILE A 90 19.71 24.83 -48.57
C ILE A 90 19.66 23.46 -49.25
N ALA A 91 18.49 22.81 -49.27
CA ALA A 91 18.30 21.51 -49.93
C ALA A 91 18.48 21.58 -51.45
N GLY A 92 18.14 22.71 -52.09
CA GLY A 92 18.25 22.91 -53.54
C GLY A 92 19.70 22.92 -54.07
N GLN A 93 20.63 23.51 -53.31
CA GLN A 93 22.05 23.59 -53.69
C GLN A 93 22.75 22.21 -53.74
N ASN A 94 22.34 21.29 -52.87
CA ASN A 94 22.97 19.97 -52.75
C ASN A 94 22.58 19.01 -53.89
N LYS A 95 21.45 19.22 -54.58
CA LYS A 95 21.00 18.36 -55.70
C LYS A 95 21.77 18.57 -57.02
N ALA A 96 22.49 19.68 -57.18
CA ALA A 96 23.16 20.00 -58.45
C ALA A 96 24.44 19.17 -58.74
N LYS A 97 24.97 18.40 -57.77
CA LYS A 97 26.33 17.82 -57.84
C LYS A 97 26.48 16.33 -58.26
N GLY A 98 25.45 15.60 -58.72
CA GLY A 98 25.62 14.17 -59.07
C GLY A 98 24.81 13.64 -60.28
N ARG A 99 25.50 13.08 -61.30
CA ARG A 99 24.93 12.22 -62.38
C ARG A 99 25.88 11.04 -62.75
N PRO A 100 25.39 9.87 -63.25
CA PRO A 100 26.15 8.60 -63.32
C PRO A 100 26.54 8.11 -64.75
N LEU A 101 27.44 7.11 -64.84
CA LEU A 101 27.95 6.45 -66.08
C LEU A 101 27.56 4.95 -66.18
N ALA A 102 27.47 4.43 -67.42
CA ALA A 102 26.89 3.13 -67.85
C ALA A 102 27.90 1.94 -67.98
N PRO A 103 27.48 0.66 -68.18
CA PRO A 103 28.21 -0.55 -67.78
C PRO A 103 28.90 -1.37 -68.91
N SER A 104 29.81 -2.30 -68.56
CA SER A 104 30.40 -3.31 -69.46
C SER A 104 30.37 -4.76 -68.90
N SER A 105 30.56 -5.74 -69.80
CA SER A 105 30.11 -7.15 -69.78
C SER A 105 31.20 -8.21 -69.49
N GLY A 106 30.80 -9.37 -68.91
CA GLY A 106 31.52 -10.67 -68.98
C GLY A 106 31.54 -11.49 -67.66
N ALA A 107 30.83 -12.62 -67.61
CA ALA A 107 30.56 -13.48 -66.42
C ALA A 107 31.68 -14.54 -66.15
N PRO A 108 31.71 -15.33 -65.02
CA PRO A 108 30.60 -16.14 -64.53
C PRO A 108 30.31 -16.13 -63.01
N GLU A 109 29.05 -16.49 -62.70
CA GLU A 109 28.42 -16.82 -61.42
C GLU A 109 29.34 -17.15 -60.23
N ALA A 110 29.37 -16.21 -59.27
CA ALA A 110 29.54 -16.51 -57.86
C ALA A 110 28.58 -15.61 -57.07
N ASP A 111 27.81 -16.26 -56.21
CA ASP A 111 26.78 -15.74 -55.32
C ASP A 111 27.24 -14.51 -54.53
N SER A 112 26.92 -13.33 -55.05
CA SER A 112 27.02 -12.00 -54.44
C SER A 112 26.23 -11.09 -55.39
N THR A 113 25.26 -10.27 -55.02
CA THR A 113 25.26 -9.20 -54.03
C THR A 113 23.83 -8.65 -53.99
N ARG A 114 23.10 -8.75 -52.87
CA ARG A 114 22.12 -7.69 -52.57
C ARG A 114 22.95 -6.48 -52.19
N ILE A 115 23.02 -5.48 -53.06
CA ILE A 115 23.47 -4.15 -52.67
C ILE A 115 22.41 -3.63 -51.68
N SER A 116 22.66 -3.77 -50.39
CA SER A 116 21.86 -3.11 -49.37
C SER A 116 22.16 -1.62 -49.48
N VAL A 117 21.19 -0.87 -49.99
CA VAL A 117 21.20 0.59 -49.84
C VAL A 117 20.97 0.84 -48.35
N GLY A 118 22.01 1.23 -47.63
CA GLY A 118 21.91 1.57 -46.21
C GLY A 118 20.82 2.62 -46.01
N SER A 119 19.99 2.45 -44.99
CA SER A 119 19.02 3.46 -44.63
C SER A 119 19.76 4.69 -44.11
N GLU A 120 19.22 5.89 -44.32
CA GLU A 120 19.78 7.12 -43.78
C GLU A 120 19.90 7.07 -42.25
N PHE A 121 19.18 6.17 -41.58
CA PHE A 121 19.15 6.00 -40.13
C PHE A 121 20.07 4.88 -39.62
N ASP A 122 20.88 4.25 -40.48
CA ASP A 122 21.74 3.12 -40.10
C ASP A 122 22.85 3.50 -39.08
N HIS A 123 23.15 4.79 -38.96
CA HIS A 123 24.16 5.34 -38.06
C HIS A 123 23.61 5.82 -36.71
N VAL A 124 22.30 5.70 -36.47
CA VAL A 124 21.64 6.13 -35.23
C VAL A 124 21.33 4.89 -34.38
N ASP A 125 21.58 4.97 -33.08
CA ASP A 125 21.36 3.85 -32.18
C ASP A 125 19.86 3.62 -31.90
N THR A 126 19.50 2.40 -31.52
CA THR A 126 18.12 1.94 -31.29
C THR A 126 17.42 2.75 -30.21
N PHE A 127 18.18 3.13 -29.16
CA PHE A 127 17.69 3.98 -28.08
C PHE A 127 17.41 5.41 -28.56
N ASP A 128 18.30 5.98 -29.36
CA ASP A 128 18.12 7.31 -29.95
C ASP A 128 16.95 7.34 -30.94
N LEU A 129 16.71 6.27 -31.70
CA LEU A 129 15.54 6.16 -32.57
C LEU A 129 14.23 6.07 -31.76
N ALA A 130 14.21 5.38 -30.62
CA ALA A 130 13.03 5.32 -29.75
C ALA A 130 12.76 6.67 -29.05
N LEU A 131 13.81 7.33 -28.56
CA LEU A 131 13.71 8.64 -27.92
C LEU A 131 13.24 9.72 -28.91
N ARG A 132 13.73 9.65 -30.17
CA ARG A 132 13.33 10.57 -31.23
C ARG A 132 11.88 10.33 -31.70
N TYR A 133 11.38 9.10 -31.60
CA TYR A 133 9.98 8.77 -31.81
C TYR A 133 9.07 9.39 -30.73
N GLU A 134 9.45 9.28 -29.46
CA GLU A 134 8.68 9.84 -28.35
C GLU A 134 8.66 11.36 -28.34
N THR A 135 9.79 11.99 -28.63
CA THR A 135 9.88 13.45 -28.76
C THR A 135 9.04 13.95 -29.94
N MET A 136 9.10 13.32 -31.12
CA MET A 136 8.23 13.70 -32.26
C MET A 136 6.74 13.54 -31.95
N LYS A 137 6.36 12.48 -31.23
CA LYS A 137 4.97 12.24 -30.80
C LYS A 137 4.49 13.29 -29.80
N THR A 138 5.38 13.76 -28.91
CA THR A 138 5.07 14.78 -27.90
C THR A 138 4.86 16.16 -28.53
N PHE A 139 5.59 16.47 -29.60
CA PHE A 139 5.46 17.72 -30.36
C PHE A 139 4.49 17.64 -31.55
N GLY A 140 3.68 16.57 -31.65
CA GLY A 140 2.61 16.44 -32.66
C GLY A 140 3.07 16.15 -34.09
N GLY A 141 4.36 15.85 -34.31
CA GLY A 141 4.91 15.45 -35.60
C GLY A 141 4.67 13.98 -35.92
N GLN A 142 4.35 13.65 -37.18
CA GLN A 142 4.24 12.26 -37.62
C GLN A 142 5.60 11.77 -38.15
N PRO A 143 6.16 10.67 -37.61
CA PRO A 143 7.41 10.12 -38.10
C PRO A 143 7.24 9.55 -39.52
N SER A 144 8.28 9.70 -40.35
CA SER A 144 8.28 9.19 -41.72
C SER A 144 8.27 7.65 -41.77
N ASP A 145 7.66 7.07 -42.81
CA ASP A 145 7.56 5.61 -42.99
C ASP A 145 8.93 4.90 -43.02
N ARG A 146 9.98 5.60 -43.47
CA ARG A 146 11.35 5.07 -43.50
C ARG A 146 11.96 4.97 -42.08
N PHE A 147 11.59 5.88 -41.19
CA PHE A 147 12.02 5.88 -39.79
C PHE A 147 11.31 4.77 -39.01
N LEU A 148 10.00 4.60 -39.25
CA LEU A 148 9.22 3.49 -38.67
C LEU A 148 9.72 2.13 -39.19
N GLY A 149 10.10 2.03 -40.46
CA GLY A 149 10.72 0.84 -41.04
C GLY A 149 12.08 0.49 -40.42
N ALA A 150 12.92 1.48 -40.15
CA ALA A 150 14.21 1.29 -39.48
C ALA A 150 14.03 0.86 -38.00
N LEU A 151 13.08 1.47 -37.30
CA LEU A 151 12.72 1.10 -35.92
C LEU A 151 12.18 -0.34 -35.86
N ALA A 152 11.35 -0.73 -36.83
CA ALA A 152 10.80 -2.08 -36.93
C ALA A 152 11.88 -3.14 -37.24
N ASP A 153 12.79 -2.87 -38.18
CA ASP A 153 13.90 -3.80 -38.50
C ASP A 153 14.88 -3.96 -37.32
N ARG A 154 15.11 -2.90 -36.53
CA ARG A 154 15.93 -2.97 -35.31
C ARG A 154 15.22 -3.69 -34.17
N ALA A 155 13.93 -3.45 -33.96
CA ALA A 155 13.11 -4.21 -33.02
C ALA A 155 13.06 -5.69 -33.39
N GLN A 156 13.03 -6.01 -34.69
CA GLN A 156 13.07 -7.38 -35.20
C GLN A 156 14.45 -8.04 -34.98
N LYS A 157 15.55 -7.28 -35.08
CA LYS A 157 16.90 -7.76 -34.73
C LYS A 157 17.08 -8.00 -33.24
N MET A 158 16.57 -7.11 -32.38
CA MET A 158 16.58 -7.33 -30.92
C MET A 158 15.74 -8.56 -30.54
N ALA A 159 14.58 -8.76 -31.18
CA ALA A 159 13.77 -9.95 -30.99
C ALA A 159 14.43 -11.25 -31.49
N GLY A 160 15.42 -11.17 -32.38
CA GLY A 160 16.21 -12.30 -32.87
C GLY A 160 17.36 -12.72 -31.94
N GLU A 161 17.76 -11.85 -31.01
CA GLU A 161 18.84 -12.08 -30.05
C GLU A 161 18.37 -12.56 -28.66
N GLU A 162 17.05 -12.62 -28.41
CA GLU A 162 16.50 -12.96 -27.10
C GLU A 162 16.18 -14.45 -26.91
N ASP A 163 17.21 -15.22 -26.53
CA ASP A 163 17.04 -16.43 -25.73
C ASP A 163 17.49 -16.12 -24.30
N THR A 164 16.80 -15.19 -23.63
CA THR A 164 17.09 -14.85 -22.23
C THR A 164 15.89 -15.15 -21.33
N LEU A 165 16.07 -16.20 -20.52
CA LEU A 165 15.20 -16.57 -19.42
C LEU A 165 15.18 -15.45 -18.38
N TYR A 166 14.02 -14.90 -18.05
CA TYR A 166 13.87 -14.09 -16.85
C TYR A 166 13.24 -14.91 -15.72
N ILE A 167 13.70 -14.66 -14.50
CA ILE A 167 13.22 -15.35 -13.30
C ILE A 167 12.15 -14.48 -12.64
N LYS A 168 10.91 -14.97 -12.63
CA LYS A 168 9.78 -14.33 -11.93
C LYS A 168 9.44 -15.17 -10.71
N ASN A 169 9.44 -14.56 -9.52
CA ASN A 169 9.12 -15.24 -8.25
C ASN A 169 9.92 -16.54 -8.00
N GLY A 170 11.19 -16.60 -8.42
CA GLY A 170 12.07 -17.75 -8.21
C GLY A 170 11.84 -18.95 -9.15
N GLN A 171 11.01 -18.82 -10.20
CA GLN A 171 10.92 -19.80 -11.26
C GLN A 171 11.30 -19.18 -12.61
N ALA A 172 12.04 -19.94 -13.43
CA ALA A 172 12.34 -19.57 -14.80
C ALA A 172 11.06 -19.68 -15.63
N VAL A 173 10.52 -18.54 -16.07
CA VAL A 173 9.30 -18.49 -16.89
C VAL A 173 9.70 -18.05 -18.29
N LYS A 174 9.42 -18.91 -19.28
CA LYS A 174 9.57 -18.56 -20.69
C LYS A 174 8.52 -17.51 -21.04
N VAL A 175 8.95 -16.41 -21.66
CA VAL A 175 8.03 -15.38 -22.17
C VAL A 175 7.01 -16.05 -23.08
N PRO A 176 5.69 -15.86 -22.87
CA PRO A 176 4.71 -16.37 -23.80
C PRO A 176 4.97 -15.74 -25.17
N ALA A 177 5.15 -16.58 -26.19
CA ALA A 177 5.37 -16.12 -27.55
C ALA A 177 4.26 -15.14 -27.96
N ILE A 178 4.66 -14.00 -28.51
CA ILE A 178 3.73 -13.00 -29.00
C ILE A 178 2.87 -13.65 -30.09
N ASP A 179 1.55 -13.53 -29.99
CA ASP A 179 0.63 -14.03 -31.01
C ASP A 179 0.73 -13.18 -32.28
N TRP A 180 1.61 -13.61 -33.19
CA TRP A 180 1.82 -12.98 -34.49
C TRP A 180 0.64 -13.08 -35.45
N ALA A 181 -0.47 -13.74 -35.10
CA ALA A 181 -1.70 -13.66 -35.88
C ALA A 181 -2.49 -12.37 -35.56
N ALA A 182 -2.36 -11.83 -34.35
CA ALA A 182 -3.05 -10.60 -33.92
C ALA A 182 -2.35 -9.30 -34.38
N VAL A 183 -1.13 -9.42 -34.94
CA VAL A 183 -0.27 -8.29 -35.35
C VAL A 183 -0.14 -8.19 -36.87
N LYS A 184 -0.73 -9.12 -37.64
CA LYS A 184 -0.67 -9.08 -39.11
C LYS A 184 -1.80 -8.21 -39.68
N PRO A 185 -1.51 -7.28 -40.61
CA PRO A 185 -2.55 -6.61 -41.38
C PRO A 185 -3.25 -7.64 -42.28
N VAL A 186 -4.59 -7.64 -42.26
CA VAL A 186 -5.40 -8.48 -43.15
C VAL A 186 -5.61 -7.74 -44.48
N PRO A 187 -5.33 -8.35 -45.64
CA PRO A 187 -5.55 -7.69 -46.92
C PRO A 187 -7.04 -7.58 -47.24
N LEU A 188 -7.53 -6.35 -47.48
CA LEU A 188 -8.87 -6.08 -48.01
C LEU A 188 -9.03 -6.67 -49.42
N THR A 189 -10.22 -7.18 -49.75
CA THR A 189 -10.48 -7.80 -51.06
C THR A 189 -10.84 -6.75 -52.12
N THR A 190 -10.57 -7.09 -53.39
CA THR A 190 -10.63 -6.17 -54.55
C THR A 190 -12.01 -5.55 -54.82
N GLU A 191 -13.09 -6.07 -54.22
CA GLU A 191 -14.44 -5.51 -54.35
C GLU A 191 -14.67 -4.29 -53.43
N GLU A 192 -13.97 -4.20 -52.29
CA GLU A 192 -14.12 -3.11 -51.32
C GLU A 192 -13.35 -1.84 -51.75
N LEU A 193 -12.25 -2.00 -52.51
CA LEU A 193 -11.47 -0.90 -53.10
C LEU A 193 -12.21 -0.11 -54.20
N ARG A 194 -13.29 -0.66 -54.78
CA ARG A 194 -14.02 -0.01 -55.89
C ARG A 194 -15.10 0.97 -55.44
N ALA A 195 -15.58 0.87 -54.20
CA ALA A 195 -16.67 1.71 -53.71
C ALA A 195 -16.22 3.12 -53.28
N GLU A 196 -14.91 3.35 -53.11
CA GLU A 196 -14.39 4.51 -52.38
C GLU A 196 -13.48 5.44 -53.23
N ASN A 197 -13.59 5.41 -54.57
CA ASN A 197 -12.78 6.26 -55.44
C ASN A 197 -13.50 7.57 -55.79
N GLY A 198 -13.13 8.65 -55.11
CA GLY A 198 -13.66 9.99 -55.37
C GLY A 198 -12.79 11.17 -54.91
N ARG A 199 -11.44 11.09 -55.00
CA ARG A 199 -10.48 12.23 -55.04
C ARG A 199 -9.03 11.71 -55.15
N PRO A 200 -8.18 12.24 -56.06
CA PRO A 200 -6.81 11.77 -56.20
C PRO A 200 -5.87 12.53 -55.24
N GLY A 201 -5.20 11.80 -54.34
CA GLY A 201 -4.10 12.31 -53.52
C GLY A 201 -4.31 12.18 -52.01
N ALA A 202 -4.31 10.96 -51.48
CA ALA A 202 -3.98 10.63 -50.09
C ALA A 202 -3.94 9.09 -49.97
N ASP A 203 -2.76 8.51 -49.82
CA ASP A 203 -2.64 7.11 -49.39
C ASP A 203 -3.21 7.02 -47.96
N LYS A 204 -4.40 6.44 -47.83
CA LYS A 204 -5.02 6.08 -46.55
C LYS A 204 -5.09 4.57 -46.46
N THR A 205 -4.06 3.94 -45.91
CA THR A 205 -4.16 2.64 -45.26
C THR A 205 -4.30 2.90 -43.77
N SER A 206 -5.51 2.82 -43.24
CA SER A 206 -5.78 2.93 -41.80
C SER A 206 -5.53 1.58 -41.12
N ASP A 207 -4.36 1.42 -40.52
CA ASP A 207 -4.02 0.27 -39.65
C ASP A 207 -4.33 0.62 -38.19
N VAL A 208 -5.46 0.13 -37.68
CA VAL A 208 -5.89 0.32 -36.29
C VAL A 208 -5.28 -0.76 -35.41
N ILE A 209 -4.28 -0.40 -34.60
CA ILE A 209 -3.74 -1.27 -33.53
C ILE A 209 -4.84 -1.53 -32.50
N SER A 210 -5.07 -2.78 -32.12
CA SER A 210 -6.11 -3.13 -31.13
C SER A 210 -5.79 -2.56 -29.74
N LYS A 211 -6.83 -2.03 -29.07
CA LYS A 211 -6.76 -1.42 -27.72
C LYS A 211 -6.14 -2.35 -26.67
N HIS A 212 -6.23 -3.67 -26.87
CA HIS A 212 -5.67 -4.69 -25.99
C HIS A 212 -4.14 -4.79 -26.06
N GLY A 213 -3.55 -4.55 -27.23
CA GLY A 213 -2.09 -4.48 -27.39
C GLY A 213 -1.48 -3.27 -26.68
N TYR A 214 -2.15 -2.12 -26.78
CA TYR A 214 -1.72 -0.89 -26.09
C TYR A 214 -1.78 -1.02 -24.56
N GLU A 215 -2.76 -1.75 -24.03
CA GLU A 215 -2.87 -2.02 -22.58
C GLU A 215 -1.79 -2.97 -22.06
N GLN A 216 -1.31 -3.92 -22.87
CA GLN A 216 -0.20 -4.79 -22.50
C GLN A 216 1.14 -4.04 -22.51
N PHE A 217 1.38 -3.18 -23.50
CA PHE A 217 2.56 -2.30 -23.52
C PHE A 217 2.57 -1.30 -22.34
N ARG A 218 1.42 -0.71 -22.00
CA ARG A 218 1.30 0.18 -20.83
C ARG A 218 1.62 -0.51 -19.51
N LYS A 219 1.21 -1.77 -19.34
CA LYS A 219 1.46 -2.56 -18.11
C LYS A 219 2.92 -2.99 -17.96
N VAL A 220 3.68 -3.03 -19.06
CA VAL A 220 5.12 -3.32 -19.05
C VAL A 220 5.94 -2.04 -18.84
N ALA A 221 5.50 -0.90 -19.38
CA ALA A 221 6.21 0.37 -19.25
C ALA A 221 6.01 1.09 -17.90
N GLN A 222 4.89 0.87 -17.18
CA GLN A 222 4.62 1.55 -15.89
C GLN A 222 5.11 0.77 -14.65
N LYS A 223 6.30 0.16 -14.71
CA LYS A 223 6.87 -0.60 -13.58
C LYS A 223 8.29 -0.17 -13.25
N THR A 224 8.48 1.13 -13.02
CA THR A 224 9.68 1.64 -12.35
C THR A 224 9.45 1.47 -10.84
N GLU A 225 9.95 0.39 -10.25
CA GLU A 225 10.00 0.18 -8.79
C GLU A 225 11.32 0.72 -8.19
N LEU A 226 11.98 1.62 -8.93
CA LEU A 226 13.28 2.20 -8.59
C LEU A 226 13.06 3.63 -8.07
N MET A 227 13.60 3.95 -6.90
CA MET A 227 13.69 5.33 -6.42
C MET A 227 14.85 6.03 -7.17
N PHE A 228 14.61 7.23 -7.70
CA PHE A 228 15.63 8.04 -8.40
C PHE A 228 15.44 9.53 -8.13
N SER A 229 16.45 10.35 -8.46
CA SER A 229 16.61 11.75 -8.04
C SER A 229 15.57 12.75 -8.58
N THR A 230 14.60 12.32 -9.40
CA THR A 230 13.53 13.19 -9.93
C THR A 230 12.12 12.64 -9.62
N ASP A 231 12.03 11.61 -8.78
CA ASP A 231 10.75 10.98 -8.42
C ASP A 231 10.11 11.69 -7.23
N ALA A 232 9.03 12.42 -7.49
CA ALA A 232 8.30 13.19 -6.48
C ALA A 232 7.68 12.25 -5.42
N GLY A 233 8.00 12.49 -4.15
CA GLY A 233 7.60 11.67 -3.01
C GLY A 233 8.58 10.53 -2.67
N PHE A 234 9.62 10.31 -3.48
CA PHE A 234 10.52 9.15 -3.39
C PHE A 234 12.01 9.47 -3.65
N GLY A 235 12.46 10.71 -3.43
CA GLY A 235 13.90 11.03 -3.50
C GLY A 235 14.23 12.47 -3.87
N ASP A 236 13.35 13.13 -4.63
CA ASP A 236 13.53 14.51 -5.10
C ASP A 236 13.65 15.53 -3.94
N GLU A 237 13.02 15.26 -2.79
CA GLU A 237 13.05 16.12 -1.60
C GLU A 237 14.41 16.19 -0.89
N TRP A 238 15.37 15.37 -1.33
CA TRP A 238 16.71 15.25 -0.74
C TRP A 238 17.82 15.78 -1.65
N VAL A 239 17.44 16.29 -2.84
CA VAL A 239 18.32 16.86 -3.85
C VAL A 239 18.59 18.35 -3.56
N PRO A 240 19.82 18.87 -3.68
CA PRO A 240 20.20 20.12 -3.02
C PRO A 240 19.52 21.39 -3.57
N THR A 241 18.60 21.95 -2.79
CA THR A 241 18.32 23.39 -2.73
C THR A 241 18.46 23.87 -1.28
N LEU A 242 19.70 24.15 -0.84
CA LEU A 242 20.04 24.67 0.51
C LEU A 242 19.25 24.05 1.68
N MET A 243 19.44 22.76 1.96
CA MET A 243 18.71 22.02 3.02
C MET A 243 19.62 21.64 4.21
N ASN A 244 19.01 21.40 5.38
CA ASN A 244 19.68 20.96 6.60
C ASN A 244 19.99 19.45 6.56
N ALA A 245 21.16 19.04 7.06
CA ALA A 245 21.61 17.64 7.09
C ALA A 245 20.88 16.74 8.13
N GLN A 246 19.98 17.32 8.93
CA GLN A 246 19.18 16.57 9.90
C GLN A 246 17.76 16.31 9.39
N LEU A 247 17.35 15.04 9.39
CA LEU A 247 15.98 14.66 9.09
C LEU A 247 15.06 14.90 10.29
N TRP A 248 13.95 15.60 10.06
CA TRP A 248 12.82 15.62 10.99
C TRP A 248 12.06 14.29 10.90
N ARG A 249 12.10 13.49 11.98
CA ARG A 249 11.42 12.19 12.04
C ARG A 249 9.93 12.33 12.35
N THR A 250 9.11 11.51 11.70
CA THR A 250 7.68 11.40 12.04
C THR A 250 7.51 10.89 13.47
N VAL A 251 6.59 11.49 14.22
CA VAL A 251 6.21 11.00 15.55
C VAL A 251 5.36 9.75 15.38
N ARG A 252 5.80 8.63 15.94
CA ARG A 252 5.09 7.34 15.95
C ARG A 252 5.00 6.84 17.39
N LEU A 253 3.93 6.12 17.72
CA LEU A 253 3.91 5.37 18.99
C LEU A 253 4.80 4.13 18.89
N ASN A 254 5.28 3.65 20.03
CA ASN A 254 6.09 2.43 20.06
C ASN A 254 5.22 1.19 19.84
N ALA A 255 5.71 0.24 19.05
CA ALA A 255 5.16 -1.12 18.96
C ALA A 255 5.42 -1.88 20.26
N ALA A 256 4.38 -2.09 21.08
CA ALA A 256 4.48 -2.65 22.43
C ALA A 256 3.77 -4.00 22.60
N VAL A 257 2.98 -4.44 21.62
CA VAL A 257 2.05 -5.59 21.79
C VAL A 257 2.80 -6.91 21.82
N LEU A 258 3.77 -7.11 20.93
CA LEU A 258 4.56 -8.34 20.87
C LEU A 258 5.26 -8.69 22.21
N GLY A 259 5.70 -7.70 22.97
CA GLY A 259 6.39 -7.89 24.25
C GLY A 259 5.50 -8.39 25.39
N LEU A 260 4.18 -8.36 25.22
CA LEU A 260 3.22 -8.77 26.24
C LEU A 260 3.07 -10.30 26.35
N PHE A 261 3.42 -11.02 25.30
CA PHE A 261 3.17 -12.45 25.16
C PHE A 261 4.45 -13.28 25.27
N GLU A 262 4.29 -14.52 25.72
CA GLU A 262 5.39 -15.48 25.77
C GLU A 262 5.81 -15.87 24.35
N GLN A 263 7.10 -15.73 24.05
CA GLN A 263 7.67 -16.02 22.74
C GLN A 263 8.52 -17.28 22.78
N PHE A 264 8.38 -18.15 21.79
CA PHE A 264 9.21 -19.36 21.66
C PHE A 264 9.66 -19.59 20.21
N GLU A 265 10.70 -20.39 20.01
CA GLU A 265 11.21 -20.73 18.68
C GLU A 265 10.62 -22.06 18.17
N MET A 266 10.07 -22.05 16.96
CA MET A 266 9.43 -23.22 16.33
C MET A 266 10.46 -24.04 15.55
N PRO A 267 10.69 -25.32 15.91
CA PRO A 267 11.65 -26.18 15.23
C PRO A 267 11.13 -26.72 13.87
N SER A 268 9.81 -26.87 13.71
CA SER A 268 9.15 -27.37 12.49
C SER A 268 8.04 -26.43 12.02
N GLN A 269 7.51 -26.66 10.82
CA GLN A 269 6.31 -26.01 10.31
C GLN A 269 5.45 -27.05 9.57
N PRO A 270 4.23 -27.38 10.06
CA PRO A 270 3.62 -26.90 11.30
C PRO A 270 4.35 -27.38 12.57
N TYR A 271 4.12 -26.72 13.70
CA TYR A 271 4.61 -27.14 15.02
C TYR A 271 3.43 -27.38 15.96
N VAL A 272 3.45 -28.50 16.69
CA VAL A 272 2.36 -28.88 17.58
C VAL A 272 2.83 -28.73 19.03
N LEU A 273 2.15 -27.89 19.80
CA LEU A 273 2.39 -27.70 21.22
C LEU A 273 1.34 -28.49 22.02
N PRO A 274 1.74 -29.49 22.83
CA PRO A 274 0.80 -30.22 23.67
C PRO A 274 0.26 -29.32 24.79
N THR A 275 -1.02 -29.43 25.08
CA THR A 275 -1.69 -28.72 26.15
C THR A 275 -2.41 -29.69 27.09
N GLU A 276 -2.45 -29.31 28.36
CA GLU A 276 -3.35 -29.95 29.33
C GLU A 276 -4.81 -29.69 28.93
N SER A 277 -5.67 -30.69 29.07
CA SER A 277 -7.10 -30.56 28.79
C SER A 277 -7.91 -30.84 30.05
N THR A 278 -8.53 -32.02 30.16
CA THR A 278 -9.44 -32.36 31.27
C THR A 278 -8.68 -32.98 32.44
N ASP A 279 -8.87 -32.43 33.63
CA ASP A 279 -8.37 -32.99 34.90
C ASP A 279 -9.04 -34.32 35.24
N PRO A 280 -8.38 -35.21 36.00
CA PRO A 280 -9.00 -36.44 36.46
C PRO A 280 -10.11 -36.12 37.48
N THR A 281 -11.27 -36.72 37.27
CA THR A 281 -12.38 -36.72 38.22
C THR A 281 -12.04 -37.49 39.50
N ILE A 282 -12.19 -36.82 40.65
CA ILE A 282 -11.95 -37.44 41.97
C ILE A 282 -13.25 -38.06 42.46
N TYR A 283 -13.25 -39.39 42.61
CA TYR A 283 -14.40 -40.14 43.13
C TYR A 283 -14.27 -40.43 44.63
N LYS A 284 -15.41 -40.51 45.31
CA LYS A 284 -15.46 -41.06 46.68
C LYS A 284 -15.15 -42.56 46.59
N VAL A 285 -14.10 -42.98 47.30
CA VAL A 285 -13.69 -44.39 47.37
C VAL A 285 -14.42 -45.06 48.53
N PRO A 286 -15.18 -46.15 48.30
CA PRO A 286 -15.77 -46.94 49.38
C PRO A 286 -14.72 -47.78 50.10
N GLU A 287 -14.97 -48.13 51.37
CA GLU A 287 -14.17 -49.12 52.09
C GLU A 287 -14.27 -50.49 51.39
N ALA A 288 -13.14 -51.19 51.28
CA ALA A 288 -13.13 -52.55 50.74
C ALA A 288 -13.71 -53.52 51.78
N THR A 289 -14.88 -54.08 51.51
CA THR A 289 -15.62 -54.97 52.42
C THR A 289 -15.55 -56.44 52.02
N ALA A 290 -14.99 -56.75 50.84
CA ALA A 290 -14.83 -58.12 50.34
C ALA A 290 -13.44 -58.36 49.72
N GLN A 291 -12.93 -59.59 49.85
CA GLN A 291 -11.62 -59.99 49.29
C GLN A 291 -11.54 -59.83 47.76
N SER A 292 -12.67 -59.90 47.05
CA SER A 292 -12.74 -59.64 45.61
C SER A 292 -12.35 -58.21 45.22
N GLN A 293 -12.48 -57.25 46.14
CA GLN A 293 -12.08 -55.85 45.95
C GLN A 293 -10.58 -55.61 46.18
N MET A 294 -9.87 -56.63 46.67
CA MET A 294 -8.40 -56.65 46.76
C MET A 294 -7.74 -57.19 45.49
N ALA A 295 -8.54 -57.66 44.52
CA ALA A 295 -8.05 -58.13 43.23
C ALA A 295 -8.07 -57.01 42.18
N ALA A 296 -7.05 -56.97 41.32
CA ALA A 296 -6.90 -55.94 40.27
C ALA A 296 -8.05 -55.92 39.23
N THR A 297 -8.89 -56.96 39.20
CA THR A 297 -10.04 -57.09 38.29
C THR A 297 -11.31 -56.42 38.80
N ALA A 298 -11.36 -55.99 40.07
CA ALA A 298 -12.50 -55.28 40.65
C ALA A 298 -12.06 -54.29 41.75
N PRO A 299 -11.17 -53.33 41.44
CA PRO A 299 -10.65 -52.40 42.43
C PRO A 299 -11.75 -51.49 43.00
N SER A 300 -11.59 -51.05 44.25
CA SER A 300 -12.49 -50.07 44.89
C SER A 300 -12.34 -48.65 44.34
N PHE A 301 -11.22 -48.34 43.67
CA PHE A 301 -10.97 -47.08 43.01
C PHE A 301 -11.62 -47.08 41.61
N ILE A 302 -12.41 -46.05 41.32
CA ILE A 302 -12.98 -45.81 39.99
C ILE A 302 -11.89 -45.21 39.10
N ASP A 303 -11.75 -45.75 37.89
CA ASP A 303 -10.81 -45.24 36.89
C ASP A 303 -11.19 -43.81 36.49
N SER A 304 -10.17 -42.95 36.41
CA SER A 304 -10.31 -41.58 35.93
C SER A 304 -9.19 -41.28 34.95
N LYS A 305 -9.56 -40.73 33.79
CA LYS A 305 -8.65 -40.46 32.68
C LYS A 305 -8.34 -38.98 32.61
N ILE A 306 -7.07 -38.66 32.40
CA ILE A 306 -6.62 -37.30 32.12
C ILE A 306 -6.77 -37.04 30.62
N GLY A 307 -7.42 -35.94 30.26
CA GLY A 307 -7.52 -35.48 28.88
C GLY A 307 -6.25 -34.78 28.42
N THR A 308 -5.82 -35.06 27.18
CA THR A 308 -4.70 -34.36 26.53
C THR A 308 -5.20 -33.65 25.28
N ALA A 309 -4.72 -32.43 25.04
CA ALA A 309 -5.00 -31.67 23.82
C ALA A 309 -3.69 -31.21 23.17
N ALA A 310 -3.79 -30.66 21.96
CA ALA A 310 -2.65 -30.11 21.25
C ALA A 310 -3.10 -28.95 20.36
N ILE A 311 -2.26 -27.92 20.27
CA ILE A 311 -2.47 -26.73 19.44
C ILE A 311 -1.45 -26.75 18.31
N THR A 312 -1.90 -26.47 17.09
CA THR A 312 -1.04 -26.42 15.92
C THR A 312 -0.70 -24.99 15.56
N PHE A 313 0.59 -24.69 15.42
CA PHE A 313 1.11 -23.42 14.95
C PHE A 313 1.54 -23.52 13.47
N SER A 314 1.09 -22.59 12.65
CA SER A 314 1.39 -22.47 11.22
C SER A 314 2.03 -21.11 10.91
N ALA A 315 3.35 -21.09 10.74
CA ALA A 315 4.09 -19.84 10.55
C ALA A 315 3.82 -19.12 9.21
N GLY A 316 3.13 -17.99 9.27
CA GLY A 316 3.00 -17.03 8.17
C GLY A 316 4.33 -16.31 7.86
N LYS A 317 4.44 -15.71 6.67
CA LYS A 317 5.62 -14.92 6.26
C LYS A 317 5.18 -13.50 5.89
N MET A 318 5.78 -12.51 6.53
CA MET A 318 5.68 -11.11 6.13
C MET A 318 7.03 -10.60 5.64
N GLY A 319 7.01 -9.58 4.79
CA GLY A 319 8.21 -8.87 4.37
C GLY A 319 7.94 -7.68 3.48
N ALA A 320 8.98 -6.87 3.29
CA ALA A 320 8.99 -5.72 2.41
C ALA A 320 10.31 -5.71 1.63
N LEU A 321 10.29 -5.10 0.44
CA LEU A 321 11.40 -5.01 -0.48
C LEU A 321 11.39 -3.60 -1.10
N SER A 322 12.54 -2.94 -1.07
CA SER A 322 12.74 -1.63 -1.70
C SER A 322 14.08 -1.62 -2.42
N TYR A 323 14.13 -0.88 -3.51
CA TYR A 323 15.30 -0.67 -4.34
C TYR A 323 15.67 0.82 -4.36
N TRP A 324 16.94 1.12 -4.50
CA TRP A 324 17.44 2.47 -4.73
C TRP A 324 18.65 2.45 -5.66
N SER A 325 18.85 3.52 -6.41
CA SER A 325 20.01 3.70 -7.28
C SER A 325 21.26 4.07 -6.48
N GLU A 326 22.46 3.64 -6.90
CA GLU A 326 23.71 4.11 -6.27
C GLU A 326 23.93 5.61 -6.54
N GLU A 327 23.47 6.15 -7.68
CA GLU A 327 23.50 7.59 -7.98
C GLU A 327 22.72 8.41 -6.93
N GLN A 328 21.60 7.88 -6.43
CA GLN A 328 20.82 8.52 -5.38
C GLN A 328 21.57 8.56 -4.04
N GLU A 329 22.42 7.56 -3.77
CA GLU A 329 23.26 7.54 -2.58
C GLU A 329 24.42 8.53 -2.68
N GLU A 330 24.93 8.79 -3.88
CA GLU A 330 25.96 9.81 -4.15
C GLU A 330 25.39 11.25 -4.11
N ASP A 331 24.20 11.45 -4.67
CA ASP A 331 23.54 12.76 -4.74
C ASP A 331 22.84 13.17 -3.43
N GLY A 332 22.62 12.21 -2.52
CA GLY A 332 21.93 12.44 -1.25
C GLY A 332 22.79 13.20 -0.23
N ILE A 333 22.25 14.30 0.31
CA ILE A 333 22.88 15.00 1.46
C ILE A 333 22.92 14.11 2.71
N ILE A 334 21.95 13.22 2.88
CA ILE A 334 21.82 12.30 4.01
C ILE A 334 22.09 10.88 3.54
N ALA A 335 22.86 10.13 4.32
CA ALA A 335 23.17 8.73 4.03
C ALA A 335 21.89 7.90 3.92
N PHE A 336 21.65 7.33 2.73
CA PHE A 336 20.40 6.68 2.38
C PHE A 336 20.23 5.30 3.05
N GLU A 337 21.27 4.46 3.02
CA GLU A 337 21.21 3.09 3.56
C GLU A 337 20.86 3.05 5.08
N PRO A 338 21.52 3.80 5.98
CA PRO A 338 21.19 3.76 7.40
C PRO A 338 19.76 4.22 7.69
N GLN A 339 19.31 5.25 6.97
CA GLN A 339 17.98 5.81 7.14
C GLN A 339 16.89 4.82 6.72
N ILE A 340 17.05 4.16 5.58
CA ILE A 340 16.12 3.12 5.13
C ILE A 340 16.14 1.92 6.08
N ARG A 341 17.31 1.50 6.57
CA ARG A 341 17.40 0.39 7.53
C ARG A 341 16.63 0.68 8.82
N ASP A 342 16.73 1.90 9.35
CA ASP A 342 15.97 2.32 10.53
C ASP A 342 14.46 2.33 10.26
N GLN A 343 14.04 2.85 9.10
CA GLN A 343 12.63 2.84 8.69
C GLN A 343 12.08 1.42 8.54
N TYR A 344 12.86 0.50 7.96
CA TYR A 344 12.50 -0.91 7.84
C TYR A 344 12.35 -1.59 9.20
N GLY A 345 13.25 -1.29 10.15
CA GLY A 345 13.16 -1.81 11.52
C GLY A 345 11.84 -1.41 12.20
N LEU A 346 11.49 -0.12 12.09
CA LEU A 346 10.23 0.40 12.62
C LEU A 346 9.01 -0.17 11.88
N ALA A 347 9.02 -0.18 10.55
CA ALA A 347 7.90 -0.68 9.75
C ALA A 347 7.58 -2.16 10.01
N ILE A 348 8.61 -2.99 10.20
CA ILE A 348 8.41 -4.40 10.57
C ILE A 348 7.81 -4.51 11.98
N ALA A 349 8.28 -3.71 12.94
CA ALA A 349 7.73 -3.72 14.30
C ALA A 349 6.24 -3.33 14.32
N HIS A 350 5.86 -2.26 13.62
CA HIS A 350 4.47 -1.85 13.51
C HIS A 350 3.63 -2.87 12.73
N GLY A 351 4.16 -3.43 11.64
CA GLY A 351 3.44 -4.44 10.87
C GLY A 351 3.20 -5.73 11.67
N ILE A 352 4.13 -6.14 12.54
CA ILE A 352 3.91 -7.28 13.44
C ILE A 352 2.80 -6.96 14.43
N ASP A 353 2.84 -5.81 15.10
CA ASP A 353 1.81 -5.42 16.07
C ASP A 353 0.42 -5.29 15.41
N GLU A 354 0.33 -4.73 14.20
CA GLU A 354 -0.91 -4.65 13.43
C GLU A 354 -1.50 -6.03 13.13
N ILE A 355 -0.66 -6.96 12.65
CA ILE A 355 -1.07 -8.34 12.35
C ILE A 355 -1.47 -9.09 13.64
N LEU A 356 -0.74 -8.89 14.74
CA LEU A 356 -1.08 -9.51 16.03
C LEU A 356 -2.43 -9.01 16.56
N ILE A 357 -2.75 -7.72 16.40
CA ILE A 357 -4.01 -7.16 16.87
C ILE A 357 -5.16 -7.58 15.95
N SER A 358 -5.05 -7.31 14.64
CA SER A 358 -6.19 -7.34 13.71
C SER A 358 -6.07 -8.35 12.57
N GLY A 359 -5.03 -9.18 12.52
CA GLY A 359 -4.88 -10.19 11.46
C GLY A 359 -6.11 -11.08 11.29
N ASP A 360 -6.40 -11.47 10.05
CA ASP A 360 -7.52 -12.33 9.69
C ASP A 360 -7.20 -13.03 8.37
N GLU A 361 -7.13 -14.36 8.39
CA GLU A 361 -6.85 -15.21 7.22
C GLU A 361 -8.03 -15.31 6.25
N THR A 362 -9.19 -14.75 6.58
CA THR A 362 -10.37 -14.76 5.73
C THR A 362 -10.13 -13.98 4.44
N THR A 363 -10.07 -14.69 3.30
CA THR A 363 -9.85 -14.07 1.99
C THR A 363 -11.11 -13.45 1.37
N ALA A 364 -12.29 -13.79 1.91
CA ALA A 364 -13.59 -13.34 1.43
C ALA A 364 -13.94 -11.92 1.93
N THR A 365 -15.16 -11.46 1.60
CA THR A 365 -15.63 -10.11 1.93
C THR A 365 -15.85 -9.85 3.41
N ALA A 366 -15.82 -10.90 4.26
CA ALA A 366 -16.06 -10.80 5.70
C ALA A 366 -14.75 -10.72 6.50
N ASN A 367 -13.70 -10.12 5.93
CA ASN A 367 -12.43 -9.92 6.63
C ASN A 367 -12.55 -8.75 7.62
N ILE A 368 -12.12 -8.94 8.86
CA ILE A 368 -12.25 -7.95 9.93
C ILE A 368 -11.53 -6.63 9.62
N VAL A 369 -10.45 -6.65 8.83
CA VAL A 369 -9.64 -5.45 8.54
C VAL A 369 -10.14 -4.67 7.33
N ASN A 370 -10.91 -5.33 6.48
CA ASN A 370 -11.38 -4.74 5.23
C ASN A 370 -12.69 -5.40 4.82
N ASP A 371 -13.70 -5.14 5.65
CA ASP A 371 -15.04 -5.68 5.49
C ASP A 371 -15.73 -5.03 4.28
N GLY A 372 -16.50 -5.84 3.54
CA GLY A 372 -17.13 -5.43 2.29
C GLY A 372 -16.25 -5.49 1.05
N ALA A 373 -15.01 -5.98 1.15
CA ALA A 373 -14.12 -6.19 0.00
C ALA A 373 -13.30 -7.49 0.06
N THR A 374 -13.03 -8.07 -1.10
CA THR A 374 -12.17 -9.26 -1.22
C THR A 374 -10.71 -8.87 -1.01
N GLN A 375 -9.99 -9.63 -0.18
CA GLN A 375 -8.57 -9.37 0.07
C GLN A 375 -7.70 -9.83 -1.10
N ALA A 376 -6.70 -9.02 -1.44
CA ALA A 376 -5.62 -9.47 -2.31
C ALA A 376 -4.86 -10.62 -1.63
N ALA A 377 -4.51 -11.66 -2.37
CA ALA A 377 -3.78 -12.82 -1.82
C ALA A 377 -2.40 -12.47 -1.20
N THR A 378 -1.86 -11.30 -1.54
CA THR A 378 -0.61 -10.75 -1.00
C THR A 378 -0.82 -9.80 0.18
N SER A 379 -2.06 -9.63 0.64
CA SER A 379 -2.38 -8.74 1.75
C SER A 379 -1.69 -9.22 3.03
N ARG A 380 -1.12 -8.27 3.78
CA ARG A 380 -0.41 -8.54 5.03
C ARG A 380 -1.33 -9.08 6.14
N PHE A 381 -2.64 -8.83 6.04
CA PHE A 381 -3.62 -9.25 7.03
C PHE A 381 -3.89 -10.77 7.01
N LEU A 382 -3.65 -11.42 5.86
CA LEU A 382 -3.87 -12.85 5.67
C LEU A 382 -2.74 -13.73 6.22
N VAL A 383 -1.82 -13.16 7.01
CA VAL A 383 -0.65 -13.87 7.52
C VAL A 383 -1.00 -14.81 8.68
N LEU A 384 -1.96 -14.42 9.53
CA LEU A 384 -2.46 -15.15 10.68
C LEU A 384 -3.77 -14.52 11.21
N ASP A 385 -4.49 -15.25 12.05
CA ASP A 385 -5.64 -14.75 12.81
C ASP A 385 -5.20 -14.09 14.13
N GLY A 386 -5.46 -12.79 14.25
CA GLY A 386 -5.04 -11.95 15.37
C GLY A 386 -5.97 -11.97 16.58
N LEU A 387 -5.67 -11.14 17.57
CA LEU A 387 -6.40 -11.03 18.83
C LEU A 387 -7.87 -10.64 18.64
N ARG A 388 -8.18 -9.73 17.71
CA ARG A 388 -9.55 -9.29 17.41
C ARG A 388 -10.40 -10.36 16.74
N HIS A 389 -9.78 -11.26 16.00
CA HIS A 389 -10.49 -12.35 15.32
C HIS A 389 -11.16 -13.31 16.32
N GLN A 390 -10.54 -13.54 17.47
CA GLN A 390 -11.07 -14.43 18.51
C GLN A 390 -12.48 -14.03 18.97
N PRO A 391 -12.74 -12.83 19.54
CA PRO A 391 -14.08 -12.45 19.99
C PRO A 391 -15.03 -12.02 18.85
N LEU A 392 -14.50 -11.57 17.70
CA LEU A 392 -15.36 -11.08 16.61
C LEU A 392 -15.93 -12.20 15.74
N VAL A 393 -15.13 -13.25 15.48
CA VAL A 393 -15.45 -14.33 14.54
C VAL A 393 -15.48 -15.69 15.24
N THR A 394 -14.40 -16.09 15.91
CA THR A 394 -14.27 -17.46 16.46
C THR A 394 -15.28 -17.74 17.59
N THR A 395 -15.35 -16.84 18.58
CA THR A 395 -16.21 -16.98 19.76
C THR A 395 -16.98 -15.68 19.99
N THR A 396 -18.10 -15.53 19.28
CA THR A 396 -18.94 -14.32 19.32
C THR A 396 -19.63 -14.06 20.66
N ALA A 397 -19.51 -14.97 21.63
CA ALA A 397 -19.95 -14.73 23.01
C ALA A 397 -19.00 -13.81 23.79
N ASP A 398 -17.74 -13.67 23.35
CA ASP A 398 -16.71 -12.91 24.04
C ASP A 398 -16.63 -11.45 23.56
N LYS A 399 -17.64 -10.99 22.80
CA LYS A 399 -17.79 -9.58 22.38
C LYS A 399 -19.02 -8.93 22.99
N ARG A 400 -18.94 -7.62 23.19
CA ARG A 400 -20.07 -6.79 23.67
C ARG A 400 -20.09 -5.43 22.98
N ASP A 401 -21.29 -4.94 22.70
CA ASP A 401 -21.52 -3.55 22.30
C ASP A 401 -21.47 -2.65 23.55
N ALA A 402 -20.52 -1.71 23.56
CA ALA A 402 -20.35 -0.78 24.67
C ALA A 402 -21.10 0.55 24.47
N GLY A 403 -21.41 0.95 23.24
CA GLY A 403 -22.06 2.22 22.94
C GLY A 403 -21.32 3.44 23.49
N ALA A 404 -21.81 4.01 24.60
CA ALA A 404 -21.16 5.12 25.30
C ALA A 404 -20.21 4.57 26.37
N LEU A 405 -18.94 4.98 26.34
CA LEU A 405 -17.94 4.47 27.28
C LEU A 405 -18.28 4.83 28.73
N THR A 406 -18.41 3.81 29.55
CA THR A 406 -18.58 3.88 31.01
C THR A 406 -17.51 3.03 31.70
N ILE A 407 -17.27 3.25 32.99
CA ILE A 407 -16.29 2.45 33.72
C ILE A 407 -16.72 0.99 33.89
N ASP A 408 -18.04 0.74 33.97
CA ASP A 408 -18.63 -0.60 34.10
C ASP A 408 -18.34 -1.48 32.89
N ASP A 409 -18.10 -0.85 31.72
CA ASP A 409 -17.78 -1.55 30.50
C ASP A 409 -16.52 -2.41 30.64
N PHE A 410 -15.48 -1.90 31.30
CA PHE A 410 -14.25 -2.66 31.53
C PHE A 410 -14.49 -3.87 32.44
N GLY A 411 -15.33 -3.73 33.48
CA GLY A 411 -15.72 -4.85 34.33
C GLY A 411 -16.53 -5.90 33.57
N ALA A 412 -17.48 -5.45 32.75
CA ALA A 412 -18.30 -6.31 31.91
C ALA A 412 -17.46 -7.05 30.85
N THR A 413 -16.50 -6.40 30.21
CA THR A 413 -15.59 -7.05 29.23
C THR A 413 -14.70 -8.09 29.90
N ALA A 414 -14.18 -7.81 31.10
CA ALA A 414 -13.39 -8.80 31.85
C ALA A 414 -14.23 -10.02 32.27
N ALA A 415 -15.52 -9.83 32.56
CA ALA A 415 -16.44 -10.92 32.92
C ALA A 415 -16.78 -11.87 31.74
N LEU A 416 -16.49 -11.48 30.51
CA LEU A 416 -16.62 -12.37 29.33
C LEU A 416 -15.46 -13.38 29.23
N LEU A 417 -14.35 -13.16 29.94
CA LEU A 417 -13.19 -14.05 29.86
C LEU A 417 -13.45 -15.40 30.53
N GLY A 418 -13.78 -16.38 29.69
CA GLY A 418 -14.12 -17.74 30.09
C GLY A 418 -15.49 -17.86 30.72
N THR A 419 -15.89 -19.10 31.01
CA THR A 419 -17.19 -19.36 31.61
C THR A 419 -17.32 -18.65 32.96
N ALA A 420 -18.29 -17.75 33.07
CA ALA A 420 -18.56 -16.90 34.24
C ALA A 420 -17.40 -15.97 34.65
N GLY A 421 -16.56 -15.54 33.69
CA GLY A 421 -15.49 -14.58 33.95
C GLY A 421 -14.32 -15.13 34.75
N LYS A 422 -14.20 -16.47 34.85
CA LYS A 422 -13.17 -17.16 35.65
C LYS A 422 -11.75 -16.67 35.31
N TRP A 423 -11.47 -16.38 34.04
CA TRP A 423 -10.15 -15.96 33.59
C TRP A 423 -9.93 -14.45 33.65
N GLY A 424 -10.98 -13.68 33.94
CA GLY A 424 -10.94 -12.24 34.20
C GLY A 424 -10.77 -11.86 35.67
N LEU A 425 -10.67 -12.83 36.59
CA LEU A 425 -10.60 -12.56 38.03
C LEU A 425 -9.23 -12.06 38.52
N ASN A 426 -8.13 -12.47 37.88
CA ASN A 426 -6.78 -12.08 38.30
C ASN A 426 -6.26 -10.90 37.45
N PRO A 427 -6.20 -9.66 37.98
CA PRO A 427 -5.78 -8.50 37.20
C PRO A 427 -4.31 -8.52 36.79
N ALA A 428 -3.46 -9.28 37.49
CA ALA A 428 -2.04 -9.39 37.14
C ALA A 428 -1.80 -10.12 35.80
N ASP A 429 -2.73 -11.00 35.42
CA ASP A 429 -2.66 -11.78 34.18
C ASP A 429 -3.33 -11.06 33.00
N LEU A 430 -4.07 -9.98 33.27
CA LEU A 430 -4.80 -9.21 32.26
C LEU A 430 -3.98 -8.06 31.69
N VAL A 431 -4.31 -7.65 30.46
CA VAL A 431 -3.85 -6.43 29.83
C VAL A 431 -4.97 -5.84 28.98
N TRP A 432 -5.10 -4.51 29.01
CA TRP A 432 -6.02 -3.77 28.18
C TRP A 432 -5.30 -3.23 26.95
N LEU A 433 -5.84 -3.51 25.76
CA LEU A 433 -5.40 -2.93 24.48
C LEU A 433 -6.50 -2.06 23.93
N MET A 434 -6.22 -0.81 23.58
CA MET A 434 -7.23 0.12 23.08
C MET A 434 -6.65 1.08 22.04
N ASP A 435 -7.54 1.68 21.25
CA ASP A 435 -7.19 2.80 20.38
C ASP A 435 -6.94 4.10 21.18
N GLY A 436 -6.26 5.05 20.54
CA GLY A 436 -5.96 6.35 21.15
C GLY A 436 -7.21 7.18 21.49
N GLY A 437 -8.28 7.06 20.70
CA GLY A 437 -9.54 7.76 20.95
C GLY A 437 -10.24 7.26 22.22
N VAL A 438 -10.34 5.94 22.37
CA VAL A 438 -10.86 5.30 23.59
C VAL A 438 -10.01 5.67 24.79
N TRP A 439 -8.68 5.68 24.66
CA TRP A 439 -7.81 6.10 25.76
C TRP A 439 -8.06 7.56 26.20
N HIS A 440 -8.24 8.48 25.24
CA HIS A 440 -8.54 9.89 25.53
C HIS A 440 -9.89 10.09 26.23
N LYS A 441 -10.88 9.22 25.98
CA LYS A 441 -12.15 9.22 26.72
C LYS A 441 -12.05 8.49 28.06
N ALA A 442 -11.33 7.37 28.12
CA ALA A 442 -11.16 6.60 29.35
C ALA A 442 -10.52 7.45 30.46
N ARG A 443 -9.55 8.31 30.14
CA ARG A 443 -8.96 9.23 31.13
C ARG A 443 -9.90 10.34 31.60
N LEU A 444 -10.99 10.61 30.89
CA LEU A 444 -11.97 11.65 31.23
C LEU A 444 -13.19 11.09 31.97
N LEU A 445 -13.25 9.78 32.22
CA LEU A 445 -14.31 9.16 33.03
C LEU A 445 -14.32 9.78 34.43
N GLY A 446 -15.51 10.10 34.96
CA GLY A 446 -15.66 10.86 36.21
C GLY A 446 -15.03 10.18 37.44
N GLU A 447 -14.93 8.85 37.38
CA GLU A 447 -14.37 7.97 38.40
C GLU A 447 -12.84 8.00 38.44
N VAL A 448 -12.18 8.30 37.32
CA VAL A 448 -10.71 8.44 37.26
C VAL A 448 -10.24 9.89 37.21
N LEU A 449 -11.13 10.80 36.82
CA LEU A 449 -10.83 12.22 36.64
C LEU A 449 -10.63 12.94 37.97
N THR A 450 -11.41 12.60 38.99
CA THR A 450 -11.50 13.39 40.22
C THR A 450 -10.65 12.83 41.35
N GLN A 451 -10.06 13.74 42.15
CA GLN A 451 -9.27 13.38 43.33
C GLN A 451 -10.11 12.62 44.38
N ASP A 452 -11.41 12.90 44.46
CA ASP A 452 -12.33 12.22 45.39
C ASP A 452 -12.44 10.71 45.11
N LYS A 453 -12.32 10.31 43.84
CA LYS A 453 -12.49 8.90 43.41
C LYS A 453 -11.17 8.19 43.14
N PHE A 454 -10.18 8.87 42.56
CA PHE A 454 -8.90 8.26 42.15
C PHE A 454 -7.69 8.78 42.95
N GLY A 455 -7.94 9.63 43.95
CA GLY A 455 -6.91 10.11 44.87
C GLY A 455 -5.79 10.90 44.17
N ALA A 456 -4.56 10.72 44.64
CA ALA A 456 -3.38 11.39 44.10
C ALA A 456 -3.03 10.99 42.65
N MET A 457 -3.66 9.93 42.13
CA MET A 457 -3.44 9.46 40.76
C MET A 457 -4.46 10.03 39.77
N ALA A 458 -5.37 10.90 40.21
CA ALA A 458 -6.40 11.52 39.37
C ALA A 458 -5.82 12.05 38.05
N THR A 459 -6.46 11.69 36.94
CA THR A 459 -5.97 12.02 35.59
C THR A 459 -5.95 13.53 35.35
N VAL A 460 -6.74 14.30 36.11
CA VAL A 460 -6.70 15.77 36.08
C VAL A 460 -5.34 16.36 36.47
N PHE A 461 -4.57 15.68 37.32
CA PHE A 461 -3.24 16.17 37.75
C PHE A 461 -2.11 15.70 36.84
N ASN A 462 -2.11 14.41 36.49
CA ASN A 462 -0.98 13.79 35.80
C ASN A 462 -1.22 13.58 34.30
N GLY A 463 -2.45 13.80 33.80
CA GLY A 463 -2.82 13.63 32.39
C GLY A 463 -2.76 12.19 31.85
N GLN A 464 -2.34 11.23 32.70
CA GLN A 464 -2.06 9.85 32.33
C GLN A 464 -3.01 8.87 33.03
N LEU A 465 -3.42 7.84 32.30
CA LEU A 465 -4.09 6.66 32.82
C LEU A 465 -3.28 5.43 32.43
N GLY A 466 -2.51 4.88 33.39
CA GLY A 466 -1.59 3.76 33.14
C GLY A 466 -2.13 2.37 33.50
N SER A 467 -3.18 2.31 34.33
CA SER A 467 -3.81 1.04 34.73
C SER A 467 -5.25 1.28 35.14
N LEU A 468 -6.10 0.27 34.94
CA LEU A 468 -7.50 0.24 35.39
C LEU A 468 -7.81 -1.12 36.00
N PHE A 469 -8.50 -1.13 37.14
CA PHE A 469 -8.76 -2.35 37.93
C PHE A 469 -7.51 -3.20 38.23
N GLY A 470 -6.35 -2.54 38.42
CA GLY A 470 -5.07 -3.22 38.68
C GLY A 470 -4.42 -3.86 37.45
N SER A 471 -5.02 -3.74 36.27
CA SER A 471 -4.49 -4.26 35.00
C SER A 471 -3.88 -3.12 34.17
N PRO A 472 -2.73 -3.32 33.51
CA PRO A 472 -2.07 -2.29 32.70
C PRO A 472 -2.87 -1.96 31.43
N ILE A 473 -2.83 -0.69 31.01
CA ILE A 473 -3.38 -0.22 29.74
C ILE A 473 -2.25 0.04 28.75
N ILE A 474 -2.38 -0.52 27.56
CA ILE A 474 -1.46 -0.31 26.44
C ILE A 474 -2.24 0.30 25.28
N VAL A 475 -1.76 1.43 24.78
CA VAL A 475 -2.29 2.11 23.60
C VAL A 475 -1.40 1.80 22.42
N SER A 476 -1.98 1.38 21.30
CA SER A 476 -1.26 1.10 20.07
C SER A 476 -1.79 1.97 18.94
N GLU A 477 -0.88 2.53 18.14
CA GLU A 477 -1.22 3.27 16.91
C GLU A 477 -1.81 2.34 15.84
N ASN A 478 -1.42 1.07 15.86
CA ASN A 478 -1.90 0.07 14.90
C ASN A 478 -3.29 -0.48 15.27
N TYR A 479 -3.89 0.04 16.34
CA TYR A 479 -5.25 -0.28 16.74
C TYR A 479 -6.21 0.71 16.06
N ALA A 480 -6.69 0.33 14.87
CA ALA A 480 -7.53 1.18 14.03
C ALA A 480 -8.97 1.31 14.56
N LEU A 481 -9.60 2.45 14.22
CA LEU A 481 -11.03 2.67 14.42
C LEU A 481 -11.86 1.70 13.57
N THR A 482 -13.09 1.50 14.01
CA THR A 482 -13.99 0.42 13.58
C THR A 482 -15.36 0.97 13.23
N ALA A 483 -16.13 0.20 12.46
CA ALA A 483 -17.56 0.40 12.29
C ALA A 483 -18.32 -0.08 13.55
N ALA A 484 -19.65 0.09 13.54
CA ALA A 484 -20.49 -0.24 14.69
C ALA A 484 -20.58 -1.74 15.02
N ASP A 485 -20.12 -2.61 14.14
CA ASP A 485 -20.02 -4.06 14.34
C ASP A 485 -18.67 -4.51 14.92
N GLY A 486 -17.72 -3.58 15.05
CA GLY A 486 -16.37 -3.86 15.50
C GLY A 486 -15.42 -4.34 14.42
N ASN A 487 -15.84 -4.36 13.14
CA ASN A 487 -14.97 -4.59 11.99
C ASN A 487 -14.43 -3.27 11.45
N ILE A 488 -13.42 -3.34 10.59
CA ILE A 488 -12.89 -2.20 9.85
C ILE A 488 -13.46 -2.30 8.44
N ASP A 489 -14.38 -1.40 8.11
CA ASP A 489 -14.96 -1.33 6.78
C ASP A 489 -13.92 -0.88 5.74
N ASN A 490 -14.03 -1.40 4.52
CA ASN A 490 -13.28 -0.88 3.36
C ASN A 490 -13.55 0.63 3.11
N SER A 491 -14.74 1.09 3.49
CA SER A 491 -15.15 2.49 3.34
C SER A 491 -14.73 3.30 4.56
N GLY A 492 -13.62 4.03 4.47
CA GLY A 492 -13.04 4.76 5.61
C GLY A 492 -13.99 5.73 6.34
N GLY A 493 -15.04 6.23 5.68
CA GLY A 493 -16.06 7.08 6.31
C GLY A 493 -16.95 6.39 7.35
N SER A 494 -17.03 5.06 7.34
CA SER A 494 -17.83 4.28 8.30
C SER A 494 -17.09 4.00 9.61
N ASN A 495 -15.75 4.04 9.59
CA ASN A 495 -14.88 3.65 10.71
C ASN A 495 -14.73 4.78 11.73
N THR A 496 -15.78 5.05 12.49
CA THR A 496 -15.87 6.18 13.44
C THR A 496 -15.93 5.75 14.90
N LYS A 497 -15.99 4.44 15.17
CA LYS A 497 -16.16 3.88 16.51
C LYS A 497 -14.85 3.30 17.03
N GLY A 498 -14.56 3.55 18.30
CA GLY A 498 -13.44 2.91 18.98
C GLY A 498 -13.77 1.51 19.44
N SER A 499 -12.73 0.77 19.82
CA SER A 499 -12.87 -0.53 20.48
C SER A 499 -11.69 -0.80 21.41
N PHE A 500 -11.90 -1.71 22.36
CA PHE A 500 -10.83 -2.16 23.24
C PHE A 500 -10.95 -3.66 23.53
N LEU A 501 -9.81 -4.27 23.86
CA LEU A 501 -9.66 -5.68 24.18
C LEU A 501 -9.20 -5.87 25.62
N CYS A 502 -9.74 -6.89 26.28
CA CYS A 502 -9.17 -7.51 27.46
C CYS A 502 -8.48 -8.79 27.04
N VAL A 503 -7.18 -8.93 27.33
CA VAL A 503 -6.42 -10.14 26.98
C VAL A 503 -5.82 -10.76 28.23
N ASN A 504 -6.02 -12.07 28.41
CA ASN A 504 -5.24 -12.83 29.39
C ASN A 504 -3.91 -13.28 28.76
N LYS A 505 -2.79 -12.73 29.27
CA LYS A 505 -1.45 -12.95 28.73
C LYS A 505 -1.03 -14.42 28.70
N ARG A 506 -1.57 -15.26 29.58
CA ARG A 506 -1.21 -16.68 29.70
C ARG A 506 -1.84 -17.56 28.61
N PHE A 507 -2.89 -17.07 27.95
CA PHE A 507 -3.62 -17.81 26.93
C PHE A 507 -3.01 -17.65 25.54
N VAL A 508 -2.14 -16.66 25.35
CA VAL A 508 -1.57 -16.30 24.06
C VAL A 508 -0.08 -16.60 24.07
N LYS A 509 0.38 -17.33 23.04
CA LYS A 509 1.81 -17.54 22.78
C LYS A 509 2.14 -17.18 21.34
N VAL A 510 3.33 -16.61 21.14
CA VAL A 510 3.84 -16.26 19.81
C VAL A 510 5.00 -17.19 19.45
N GLY A 511 4.82 -17.94 18.37
CA GLY A 511 5.83 -18.84 17.84
C GLY A 511 6.65 -18.16 16.75
N TRP A 512 7.98 -18.17 16.86
CA TRP A 512 8.89 -17.69 15.83
C TRP A 512 9.48 -18.86 15.04
N ARG A 513 9.22 -18.93 13.73
CA ARG A 513 10.03 -19.80 12.84
C ARG A 513 11.31 -19.10 12.44
N ARG A 514 11.23 -17.79 12.24
CA ARG A 514 12.38 -16.93 11.92
C ARG A 514 12.14 -15.53 12.44
N ARG A 515 13.00 -15.08 13.37
CA ARG A 515 13.04 -13.68 13.82
C ARG A 515 13.22 -12.71 12.63
N PRO A 516 12.78 -11.45 12.75
CA PRO A 516 12.99 -10.43 11.74
C PRO A 516 14.46 -10.33 11.32
N ARG A 517 14.71 -10.29 10.02
CA ARG A 517 16.04 -10.03 9.46
C ARG A 517 15.91 -9.01 8.34
N ILE A 518 16.82 -8.05 8.35
CA ILE A 518 16.99 -7.05 7.30
C ILE A 518 18.30 -7.38 6.60
N ARG A 519 18.26 -7.48 5.27
CA ARG A 519 19.45 -7.67 4.43
C ARG A 519 19.52 -6.52 3.45
N VAL A 520 20.72 -6.01 3.25
CA VAL A 520 21.05 -5.04 2.21
C VAL A 520 22.04 -5.72 1.29
N GLU A 521 21.76 -5.70 -0.01
CA GLU A 521 22.63 -6.28 -1.04
C GLU A 521 22.68 -5.33 -2.23
N ARG A 522 23.86 -5.22 -2.85
CA ARG A 522 24.07 -4.46 -4.08
C ARG A 522 23.87 -5.36 -5.29
N LEU A 523 23.28 -4.81 -6.35
CA LEU A 523 23.06 -5.46 -7.63
C LEU A 523 24.13 -4.99 -8.61
N PRO A 524 25.23 -5.76 -8.79
CA PRO A 524 26.40 -5.30 -9.55
C PRO A 524 26.12 -5.06 -11.04
N PHE A 525 24.99 -5.53 -11.56
CA PHE A 525 24.63 -5.40 -12.97
C PHE A 525 23.74 -4.20 -13.28
N SER A 526 23.19 -3.52 -12.26
CA SER A 526 22.16 -2.50 -12.44
C SER A 526 22.44 -1.21 -11.65
N ASP A 527 23.66 -1.05 -11.15
CA ASP A 527 24.11 0.10 -10.34
C ASP A 527 23.08 0.55 -9.29
N ALA A 528 22.51 -0.45 -8.59
CA ALA A 528 21.42 -0.27 -7.66
C ALA A 528 21.61 -1.20 -6.46
N ALA A 529 21.01 -0.83 -5.34
CA ALA A 529 20.97 -1.64 -4.13
C ALA A 529 19.52 -1.96 -3.75
N TYR A 530 19.35 -3.05 -3.01
CA TYR A 530 18.06 -3.43 -2.46
C TYR A 530 18.15 -3.80 -1.00
N ILE A 531 17.06 -3.54 -0.29
CA ILE A 531 16.87 -3.94 1.09
C ILE A 531 15.67 -4.88 1.17
N VAL A 532 15.84 -5.99 1.87
CA VAL A 532 14.75 -6.92 2.14
C VAL A 532 14.61 -7.17 3.63
N GLY A 533 13.43 -6.85 4.15
CA GLY A 533 13.00 -7.16 5.50
C GLY A 533 12.06 -8.35 5.48
N SER A 534 12.31 -9.38 6.30
CA SER A 534 11.34 -10.48 6.42
C SER A 534 11.30 -11.13 7.80
N ALA A 535 10.12 -11.59 8.19
CA ALA A 535 9.85 -12.27 9.44
C ALA A 535 8.90 -13.47 9.21
N ARG A 536 9.01 -14.51 10.04
CA ARG A 536 8.08 -15.66 10.01
C ARG A 536 7.67 -16.06 11.42
N PHE A 537 6.38 -15.91 11.71
CA PHE A 537 5.82 -16.12 13.03
C PHE A 537 4.36 -16.55 12.94
N ASP A 538 3.84 -16.96 14.08
CA ASP A 538 2.43 -17.33 14.28
C ASP A 538 2.01 -16.99 15.71
N ILE A 539 0.70 -16.83 15.93
CA ILE A 539 0.07 -16.65 17.23
C ILE A 539 -0.84 -17.84 17.51
N GLY A 540 -0.74 -18.38 18.72
CA GLY A 540 -1.57 -19.50 19.16
C GLY A 540 -2.32 -19.18 20.44
N PHE A 541 -3.56 -19.62 20.48
CA PHE A 541 -4.47 -19.46 21.62
C PHE A 541 -4.65 -20.82 22.32
N LYS A 542 -4.53 -20.84 23.65
CA LYS A 542 -4.69 -22.08 24.44
C LYS A 542 -6.06 -22.74 24.22
N GLU A 543 -7.10 -21.93 24.31
CA GLU A 543 -8.51 -22.27 24.16
C GLU A 543 -9.32 -20.98 23.89
N ALA A 544 -10.58 -21.13 23.49
CA ALA A 544 -11.51 -20.03 23.31
C ALA A 544 -11.80 -19.31 24.64
N GLY A 545 -12.08 -18.00 24.60
CA GLY A 545 -12.41 -17.18 25.79
C GLY A 545 -11.22 -16.53 26.51
N GLY A 546 -9.99 -16.68 26.00
CA GLY A 546 -8.80 -15.99 26.54
C GLY A 546 -8.69 -14.50 26.16
N VAL A 547 -9.54 -14.03 25.24
CA VAL A 547 -9.60 -12.65 24.74
C VAL A 547 -11.06 -12.22 24.66
N ALA A 548 -11.37 -11.02 25.17
CA ALA A 548 -12.70 -10.42 25.09
C ALA A 548 -12.62 -9.01 24.48
N ALA A 549 -13.65 -8.62 23.74
CA ALA A 549 -13.71 -7.33 23.07
C ALA A 549 -14.93 -6.50 23.46
N SER A 550 -14.76 -5.20 23.51
CA SER A 550 -15.87 -4.25 23.47
C SER A 550 -15.73 -3.32 22.28
N TYR A 551 -16.80 -3.28 21.48
CA TYR A 551 -16.86 -2.57 20.20
C TYR A 551 -17.97 -1.51 20.21
N ASN A 552 -18.06 -0.73 19.14
CA ASN A 552 -19.01 0.37 18.99
C ASN A 552 -18.86 1.45 20.08
N VAL A 553 -17.63 1.69 20.54
CA VAL A 553 -17.37 2.72 21.53
C VAL A 553 -17.40 4.08 20.85
N THR A 554 -18.20 5.00 21.38
CA THR A 554 -18.20 6.38 20.89
C THR A 554 -16.92 7.05 21.34
N VAL A 555 -16.04 7.42 20.40
CA VAL A 555 -14.73 8.10 20.62
C VAL A 555 -14.72 9.59 20.35
#